data_AF-A0A1B6CX35-F1
#
_entry.id   AF-A0A1B6CX35-F1
#
_cell.length_a   1.000
_cell.length_b   1.000
_cell.length_c   1.000
_cell.angle_alpha   90.00
_cell.angle_beta   90.00
_cell.angle_gamma   90.00
#
_symmetry.space_group_name_H-M   'P 1'
#
loop_
_entity.id
_entity.type
_entity.pdbx_description
1 polymer ?
#
loop_
_entity_poly.entity_id
_entity_poly.type
_entity_poly.pdbx_seq_one_letter_code
_entity_poly.pdbx_strand_id
1 'polypeptide(L)'
;MSTRTAVRDIVHRGQQPNGEGKNVTNPLEAFSIFFSESLFEKLVKHTNSEIVLKQQYYKNVQFSIAQTNKTEIKALIGILVFSALHKDNHLSVPKICLIHQKVGIFIKLHF
;
A
#
# COMPACT_ATOMS: atom_id res chain seq x y z
N MET A 1 -59.06 -16.81 -11.79
CA MET A 1 -57.95 -17.03 -12.76
C MET A 1 -56.65 -17.04 -11.98
N SER A 2 -55.95 -18.16 -11.94
CA SER A 2 -54.70 -18.33 -11.19
C SER A 2 -53.52 -18.09 -12.13
N THR A 3 -52.77 -17.02 -11.90
CA THR A 3 -51.59 -16.67 -12.70
C THR A 3 -50.42 -17.55 -12.25
N ARG A 4 -49.97 -18.48 -13.09
CA ARG A 4 -48.74 -19.25 -12.84
C ARG A 4 -47.55 -18.29 -12.73
N THR A 5 -46.93 -18.22 -11.56
CA THR A 5 -45.64 -17.52 -11.39
C THR A 5 -44.58 -18.26 -12.19
N ALA A 6 -43.86 -17.57 -13.08
CA ALA A 6 -42.76 -18.17 -13.83
C ALA A 6 -41.68 -18.71 -12.88
N VAL A 7 -41.24 -19.95 -13.10
CA VAL A 7 -40.06 -20.52 -12.43
C VAL A 7 -38.85 -19.72 -12.89
N ARG A 8 -38.35 -18.86 -12.02
CA ARG A 8 -37.09 -18.14 -12.22
C ARG A 8 -35.97 -19.06 -11.76
N ASP A 9 -35.17 -19.50 -12.71
CA ASP A 9 -34.00 -20.34 -12.46
C ASP A 9 -33.00 -19.53 -11.62
N ILE A 10 -32.79 -19.94 -10.37
CA ILE A 10 -31.86 -19.28 -9.46
C ILE A 10 -30.47 -19.77 -9.83
N VAL A 11 -29.87 -19.13 -10.84
CA VAL A 11 -28.49 -19.39 -11.22
C VAL A 11 -27.59 -18.93 -10.07
N HIS A 12 -27.04 -19.87 -9.31
CA HIS A 12 -26.05 -19.60 -8.28
C HIS A 12 -24.75 -19.14 -8.95
N ARG A 13 -24.56 -17.82 -9.09
CA ARG A 13 -23.25 -17.25 -9.44
C ARG A 13 -22.39 -17.26 -8.18
N GLY A 14 -21.37 -18.11 -8.15
CA GLY A 14 -20.37 -18.11 -7.09
C GLY A 14 -19.68 -16.74 -6.96
N GLN A 15 -19.13 -16.42 -5.79
CA GLN A 15 -18.43 -15.16 -5.57
C GLN A 15 -17.18 -15.10 -6.46
N GLN A 16 -17.18 -14.21 -7.44
CA GLN A 16 -16.07 -13.96 -8.33
C GLN A 16 -15.63 -12.50 -8.23
N PRO A 17 -14.36 -12.19 -8.50
CA PRO A 17 -13.90 -10.82 -8.65
C PRO A 17 -14.78 -10.09 -9.67
N ASN A 18 -15.20 -8.87 -9.34
CA ASN A 18 -16.04 -8.04 -10.19
C ASN A 18 -15.27 -6.81 -10.69
N GLY A 19 -15.78 -6.19 -11.76
CA GLY A 19 -15.19 -4.97 -12.32
C GLY A 19 -13.74 -5.16 -12.77
N GLU A 20 -12.88 -4.24 -12.36
CA GLU A 20 -11.45 -4.20 -12.73
C GLU A 20 -10.66 -5.42 -12.25
N GLY A 21 -11.16 -6.16 -11.25
CA GLY A 21 -10.53 -7.37 -10.73
C GLY A 21 -10.73 -8.64 -11.55
N LYS A 22 -11.57 -8.61 -12.61
CA LYS A 22 -11.95 -9.82 -13.36
C LYS A 22 -10.82 -10.45 -14.18
N ASN A 23 -9.95 -9.62 -14.75
CA ASN A 23 -8.91 -10.04 -15.70
C ASN A 23 -7.50 -9.92 -15.12
N VAL A 24 -7.39 -9.71 -13.81
CA VAL A 24 -6.11 -9.50 -13.16
C VAL A 24 -5.40 -10.84 -13.00
N THR A 25 -4.22 -10.94 -13.60
CA THR A 25 -3.37 -12.14 -13.49
C THR A 25 -2.09 -11.87 -12.71
N ASN A 26 -1.76 -10.61 -12.44
CA ASN A 26 -0.54 -10.20 -11.76
C ASN A 26 -0.84 -9.68 -10.34
N PRO A 27 -0.11 -10.14 -9.29
CA PRO A 27 -0.29 -9.64 -7.93
C PRO A 27 -0.06 -8.12 -7.80
N LEU A 28 0.79 -7.51 -8.62
CA LEU A 28 1.01 -6.06 -8.62
C LEU A 28 -0.18 -5.30 -9.21
N GLU A 29 -0.82 -5.85 -10.23
CA GLU A 29 -2.06 -5.29 -10.79
C GLU A 29 -3.20 -5.41 -9.79
N ALA A 30 -3.31 -6.54 -9.11
CA ALA A 30 -4.29 -6.73 -8.03
C ALA A 30 -4.08 -5.70 -6.91
N PHE A 31 -2.83 -5.46 -6.52
CA PHE A 31 -2.50 -4.45 -5.53
C PHE A 31 -2.85 -3.03 -5.98
N SER A 32 -2.63 -2.72 -7.27
CA SER A 32 -2.89 -1.39 -7.84
C SER A 32 -4.38 -1.04 -7.89
N ILE A 33 -5.28 -2.03 -7.91
CA ILE A 33 -6.74 -1.80 -7.80
C ILE A 33 -7.10 -1.23 -6.43
N PHE A 34 -6.46 -1.72 -5.37
CA PHE A 34 -6.66 -1.20 -4.02
C PHE A 34 -5.88 0.10 -3.77
N PHE A 35 -4.68 0.20 -4.34
CA PHE A 35 -3.78 1.35 -4.20
C PHE A 35 -3.63 2.08 -5.52
N SER A 36 -4.63 2.89 -5.87
CA SER A 36 -4.62 3.67 -7.11
C SER A 36 -3.55 4.77 -7.08
N GLU A 37 -3.10 5.23 -8.25
CA GLU A 37 -2.10 6.30 -8.35
C GLU A 37 -2.58 7.61 -7.69
N SER A 38 -3.89 7.90 -7.79
CA SER A 38 -4.49 9.06 -7.12
C SER A 38 -4.39 9.01 -5.59
N LEU A 39 -4.43 7.81 -5.00
CA LEU A 39 -4.24 7.61 -3.57
C LEU A 39 -2.80 7.96 -3.17
N PHE A 40 -1.82 7.52 -3.95
CA PHE A 40 -0.41 7.85 -3.71
C PHE A 40 -0.13 9.35 -3.79
N GLU A 41 -0.73 10.03 -4.75
CA GLU A 41 -0.62 11.49 -4.88
C GLU A 41 -1.20 12.21 -3.67
N LYS A 42 -2.36 11.76 -3.19
CA LYS A 42 -2.99 12.30 -1.98
C LYS A 42 -2.10 12.07 -0.75
N LEU A 43 -1.53 10.87 -0.59
CA LEU A 43 -0.62 10.56 0.51
C LEU A 43 0.62 11.46 0.48
N VAL A 44 1.29 11.57 -0.66
CA VAL A 44 2.47 12.44 -0.81
C VAL A 44 2.12 13.89 -0.49
N LYS A 45 1.01 14.40 -1.02
CA LYS A 45 0.57 15.79 -0.77
C LYS A 45 0.40 16.07 0.71
N HIS A 46 -0.42 15.28 1.40
CA HIS A 46 -0.69 15.51 2.83
C HIS A 46 0.53 15.25 3.71
N THR A 47 1.34 14.25 3.38
CA THR A 47 2.58 13.96 4.13
C THR A 47 3.56 15.10 4.00
N ASN A 48 3.74 15.66 2.80
CA ASN A 48 4.61 16.82 2.60
C ASN A 48 4.08 18.09 3.28
N SER A 49 2.75 18.29 3.31
CA SER A 49 2.15 19.37 4.11
C SER A 49 2.53 19.23 5.59
N GLU A 50 2.38 18.04 6.17
CA GLU A 50 2.74 17.76 7.56
C GLU A 50 4.25 17.90 7.82
N ILE A 51 5.10 17.47 6.90
CA ILE A 51 6.55 17.64 6.99
C ILE A 51 6.89 19.13 7.08
N VAL A 52 6.33 19.97 6.19
CA VAL A 52 6.56 21.43 6.21
C VAL A 52 6.09 22.04 7.52
N LEU A 53 4.92 21.64 8.03
CA LEU A 53 4.42 22.09 9.33
C LEU A 53 5.32 21.66 10.49
N LYS A 54 5.98 20.51 10.42
CA LYS A 54 6.87 20.05 11.49
C LYS A 54 8.27 20.64 11.37
N GLN A 55 8.76 20.89 10.16
CA GLN A 55 10.06 21.49 9.89
C GLN A 55 10.27 22.81 10.63
N GLN A 56 9.22 23.63 10.80
CA GLN A 56 9.30 24.91 11.51
C GLN A 56 9.78 24.79 12.98
N TYR A 57 9.64 23.62 13.61
CA TYR A 57 10.06 23.37 14.99
C TYR A 57 11.50 22.89 15.11
N TYR A 58 12.19 22.61 13.99
CA TYR A 58 13.56 22.13 13.97
C TYR A 58 14.52 23.26 13.59
N LYS A 59 15.61 23.41 14.34
CA LYS A 59 16.62 24.45 14.10
C LYS A 59 17.41 24.25 12.80
N ASN A 60 17.54 23.00 12.34
CA ASN A 60 18.30 22.63 11.15
C ASN A 60 17.49 21.67 10.29
N VAL A 61 17.47 21.90 8.98
CA VAL A 61 16.88 20.97 8.02
C VAL A 61 17.84 19.79 7.84
N GLN A 62 17.46 18.62 8.35
CA GLN A 62 18.19 17.36 8.16
C GLN A 62 17.58 16.55 7.03
N PHE A 63 18.34 15.63 6.45
CA PHE A 63 17.83 14.73 5.39
C PHE A 63 16.63 13.90 5.87
N SER A 64 16.58 13.56 7.16
CA SER A 64 15.47 12.84 7.81
C SER A 64 14.14 13.60 7.86
N ILE A 65 14.14 14.89 7.55
CA ILE A 65 12.93 15.73 7.51
C ILE A 65 12.68 16.30 6.10
N ALA A 66 13.33 15.75 5.07
CA ALA A 66 13.07 16.11 3.69
C ALA A 66 11.64 15.71 3.26
N GLN A 67 11.12 16.40 2.25
CA GLN A 67 9.84 16.03 1.64
C GLN A 67 9.94 14.65 0.98
N THR A 68 8.83 13.92 1.02
CA THR A 68 8.73 12.59 0.44
C THR A 68 8.18 12.60 -0.99
N ASN A 69 8.44 11.51 -1.72
CA ASN A 69 7.95 11.28 -3.07
C ASN A 69 7.15 9.98 -3.19
N LYS A 70 6.54 9.74 -4.36
CA LYS A 70 5.72 8.55 -4.60
C LYS A 70 6.50 7.25 -4.45
N THR A 71 7.77 7.23 -4.84
CA THR A 71 8.64 6.05 -4.74
C THR A 71 8.90 5.68 -3.29
N GLU A 72 9.16 6.66 -2.43
CA GLU A 72 9.38 6.45 -1.00
C GLU A 72 8.11 5.96 -0.29
N ILE A 73 6.94 6.53 -0.60
CA ILE A 73 5.68 6.03 -0.05
C ILE A 73 5.40 4.59 -0.50
N LYS A 74 5.64 4.26 -1.78
CA LYS A 74 5.52 2.89 -2.30
C LYS A 74 6.51 1.94 -1.60
N ALA A 75 7.75 2.38 -1.38
CA ALA A 75 8.76 1.61 -0.66
C ALA A 75 8.37 1.38 0.81
N LEU A 76 7.84 2.40 1.49
CA LEU A 76 7.34 2.29 2.86
C LEU A 76 6.22 1.24 2.97
N ILE A 77 5.24 1.29 2.07
CA ILE A 77 4.16 0.29 2.04
C ILE A 77 4.73 -1.12 1.75
N GLY A 78 5.71 -1.23 0.85
CA GLY A 78 6.42 -2.48 0.59
C GLY A 78 7.08 -3.05 1.85
N ILE A 79 7.72 -2.21 2.66
CA ILE A 79 8.28 -2.61 3.96
C ILE A 79 7.18 -3.12 4.89
N LEU A 80 6.05 -2.41 5.00
CA LEU A 80 4.93 -2.82 5.85
C LEU A 80 4.32 -4.16 5.44
N VAL A 81 4.10 -4.37 4.14
CA VAL A 81 3.61 -5.64 3.60
C VAL A 81 4.61 -6.76 3.90
N PHE A 82 5.90 -6.52 3.71
CA PHE A 82 6.93 -7.51 4.01
C PHE A 82 7.01 -7.85 5.50
N SER A 83 6.93 -6.86 6.39
CA SER A 83 6.91 -7.09 7.85
C SER A 83 5.66 -7.87 8.28
N ALA A 84 4.52 -7.64 7.63
CA ALA A 84 3.30 -8.42 7.85
C ALA A 84 3.47 -9.89 7.41
N LEU A 85 4.15 -10.14 6.26
CA LEU A 85 4.46 -11.49 5.81
C LEU A 85 5.31 -12.27 6.82
N HIS A 86 6.27 -11.60 7.47
CA HIS A 86 7.15 -12.22 8.46
C HIS A 86 6.56 -12.26 9.87
N LYS A 87 5.36 -11.69 10.07
CA LYS A 87 4.72 -11.55 11.40
C LYS A 87 5.58 -10.78 12.42
N ASP A 88 6.48 -9.94 11.92
CA ASP A 88 7.43 -9.14 12.69
C ASP A 88 6.89 -7.76 13.06
N ASN A 89 5.59 -7.54 12.88
CA ASN A 89 4.89 -6.29 13.16
C ASN A 89 4.95 -5.82 14.62
N HIS A 90 5.31 -6.72 15.55
CA HIS A 90 5.48 -6.44 16.97
C HIS A 90 6.93 -6.12 17.36
N LEU A 91 7.88 -6.29 16.43
CA LEU A 91 9.28 -5.97 16.68
C LEU A 91 9.49 -4.46 16.61
N SER A 92 10.43 -3.96 17.39
CA SER A 92 10.81 -2.55 17.32
C SER A 92 11.43 -2.23 15.96
N VAL A 93 11.20 -1.00 15.46
CA VAL A 93 11.68 -0.54 14.15
C VAL A 93 13.17 -0.83 13.90
N PRO A 94 14.11 -0.66 14.86
CA PRO A 94 15.51 -1.03 14.66
C PRO A 94 15.71 -2.52 14.39
N LYS A 95 14.95 -3.40 15.06
CA LYS A 95 15.04 -4.85 14.85
C LYS A 95 14.49 -5.25 13.49
N ILE A 96 13.37 -4.64 13.06
CA ILE A 96 12.81 -4.83 11.71
C ILE A 96 13.84 -4.41 10.65
N CYS A 97 14.45 -3.22 10.80
CA CYS A 97 15.45 -2.72 9.87
C CYS A 97 16.66 -3.67 9.73
N LEU A 98 17.16 -4.21 10.85
CA LEU A 98 18.28 -5.16 10.86
C LEU A 98 17.94 -6.52 10.23
N ILE A 99 16.73 -7.02 10.43
CA ILE A 99 16.26 -8.29 9.82
C ILE A 99 16.18 -8.11 8.30
N HIS A 100 15.59 -7.00 7.84
CA HIS A 100 15.45 -6.73 6.41
C HIS A 100 16.81 -6.45 5.72
N GLN A 101 17.77 -5.88 6.43
CA GLN A 101 19.15 -5.71 5.94
C GLN A 101 19.86 -7.05 5.73
N LYS A 102 19.56 -8.07 6.55
CA LYS A 102 20.12 -9.43 6.42
C LYS A 102 19.47 -10.25 5.30
N VAL A 103 18.21 -9.98 4.96
CA VAL A 103 17.48 -10.67 3.88
C VAL A 103 17.87 -10.14 2.48
N GLY A 104 18.87 -9.26 2.38
CA GLY A 104 19.39 -8.79 1.11
C GLY A 104 18.48 -7.77 0.41
N ILE A 105 17.56 -7.12 1.14
CA ILE A 105 16.89 -5.91 0.67
C ILE A 105 17.91 -4.76 0.79
N PHE A 106 18.89 -4.78 -0.11
CA PHE A 106 19.63 -3.58 -0.47
C PHE A 106 18.60 -2.68 -1.17
N ILE A 107 17.86 -1.89 -0.38
CA ILE A 107 17.48 -0.57 -0.86
C ILE A 107 18.81 0.12 -1.04
N LYS A 108 19.38 0.00 -2.24
CA LYS A 108 20.49 0.81 -2.70
C LYS A 108 19.92 2.21 -2.81
N LEU A 109 19.76 2.88 -1.66
CA LEU A 109 19.73 4.33 -1.52
C LEU A 109 21.13 4.78 -1.92
N HIS A 110 21.41 4.66 -3.21
CA HIS A 110 22.51 5.37 -3.83
C HIS A 110 21.97 6.78 -4.01
N PHE A 111 22.39 7.63 -3.06
CA PHE A 111 22.52 9.05 -3.30
C PHE A 111 23.44 9.29 -4.50
#